data_AF-A0A9D7WRG1-F1
#
_entry.id   AF-A0A9D7WRG1-F1
#
_cell.length_a   1.000
_cell.length_b   1.000
_cell.length_c   1.000
_cell.angle_alpha   90.00
_cell.angle_beta   90.00
_cell.angle_gamma   90.00
#
_symmetry.space_group_name_H-M   'P 1'
#
loop_
_entity.id
_entity.type
_entity.pdbx_description
1 polymer ?
#
loop_
_entity_poly.entity_id
_entity_poly.type
_entity_poly.pdbx_seq_one_letter_code
_entity_poly.pdbx_strand_id
1 'polypeptide(L)'
;MAKKAQAPKPKGNFKQGQLTLWLSVGFVVMVILSLPSVMLIFFGMLPTTVSAIIDRSAKKHAAFCVGGINICGVFPYLMELWTGDNSMEGAMRILTDVFSLIVMYGAASFGWMIYQSLPPIVATFLTVIAQSRVSSLRSVQRQLIEDWGDDVATPQEVLDMREKFGDEVKDAEELAPEVTSTSSQDTEALLDGIDNLLAAGGGAPAGPPQTPPVGKVPNKGKPPPAGKPKTA
;
A
#
# COMPACT_ATOMS: atom_id res chain seq x y z
N MET A 1 13.75 9.06 -76.74
CA MET A 1 12.49 9.56 -76.14
C MET A 1 11.83 8.41 -75.40
N ALA A 2 11.67 8.47 -74.07
CA ALA A 2 10.89 7.48 -73.33
C ALA A 2 10.18 8.19 -72.16
N LYS A 3 8.88 8.48 -72.35
CA LYS A 3 8.01 9.08 -71.34
C LYS A 3 7.47 7.94 -70.47
N LYS A 4 7.98 7.81 -69.24
CA LYS A 4 7.44 6.86 -68.24
C LYS A 4 6.00 7.25 -67.92
N ALA A 5 5.05 6.34 -68.20
CA ALA A 5 3.67 6.45 -67.76
C ALA A 5 3.61 6.29 -66.24
N GLN A 6 3.15 7.32 -65.54
CA GLN A 6 2.92 7.32 -64.10
C GLN A 6 1.57 6.64 -63.81
N ALA A 7 1.58 5.60 -62.97
CA ALA A 7 0.35 4.94 -62.51
C ALA A 7 -0.48 5.87 -61.60
N PRO A 8 -1.83 5.84 -61.67
CA PRO A 8 -2.67 6.73 -60.89
C PRO A 8 -2.66 6.32 -59.41
N LYS A 9 -2.34 7.26 -58.51
CA LYS A 9 -2.48 7.05 -57.06
C LYS A 9 -3.96 7.05 -56.68
N PRO A 10 -4.45 6.08 -55.89
CA PRO A 10 -5.85 6.06 -55.47
C PRO A 10 -6.11 7.28 -54.59
N LYS A 11 -7.07 8.12 -55.00
CA LYS A 11 -7.54 9.27 -54.24
C LYS A 11 -8.43 8.75 -53.12
N GLY A 12 -7.83 8.37 -52.00
CA GLY A 12 -8.56 7.87 -50.84
C GLY A 12 -9.45 8.97 -50.25
N ASN A 13 -10.77 8.76 -50.30
CA ASN A 13 -11.74 9.63 -49.63
C ASN A 13 -11.67 9.42 -48.11
N PHE A 14 -10.65 10.01 -47.47
CA PHE A 14 -10.42 9.91 -46.02
C PHE A 14 -11.63 10.39 -45.19
N LYS A 15 -12.34 11.42 -45.67
CA LYS A 15 -13.60 11.89 -45.08
C LYS A 15 -14.75 10.89 -45.19
N GLN A 16 -14.77 10.07 -46.24
CA GLN A 16 -15.82 9.05 -46.43
C GLN A 16 -15.54 7.83 -45.54
N GLY A 17 -14.27 7.42 -45.41
CA GLY A 17 -13.88 6.38 -44.43
C GLY A 17 -14.13 6.82 -42.98
N GLN A 18 -13.81 8.06 -42.65
CA GLN A 18 -14.09 8.64 -41.33
C GLN A 18 -15.59 8.77 -41.06
N LEU A 19 -16.40 9.16 -42.06
CA LEU A 19 -17.85 9.22 -41.94
C LEU A 19 -18.46 7.82 -41.74
N THR A 20 -18.05 6.83 -42.54
CA THR A 20 -18.52 5.45 -42.39
C THR A 20 -18.14 4.88 -41.01
N LEU A 21 -16.93 5.17 -40.52
CA LEU A 21 -16.50 4.80 -39.17
C LEU A 21 -17.38 5.45 -38.09
N TRP A 22 -17.65 6.75 -38.20
CA TRP A 22 -18.51 7.46 -37.25
C TRP A 22 -19.96 6.96 -37.29
N LEU A 23 -20.47 6.64 -38.48
CA LEU A 23 -21.80 6.06 -38.66
C LEU A 23 -21.89 4.65 -38.07
N SER A 24 -20.87 3.80 -38.28
CA SER A 24 -20.84 2.47 -37.69
C SER A 24 -20.75 2.53 -36.16
N VAL A 25 -19.92 3.44 -35.62
CA VAL A 25 -19.84 3.68 -34.17
C VAL A 25 -21.18 4.17 -33.63
N GLY A 26 -21.83 5.12 -34.31
CA GLY A 26 -23.14 5.63 -33.91
C GLY A 26 -24.24 4.56 -33.93
N PHE A 27 -24.24 3.68 -34.94
CA PHE A 27 -25.18 2.57 -35.02
C PHE A 27 -24.97 1.56 -33.89
N VAL A 28 -23.72 1.16 -33.63
CA VAL A 28 -23.38 0.27 -32.52
C VAL A 28 -23.79 0.88 -31.18
N VAL A 29 -23.53 2.17 -30.97
CA VAL A 29 -23.98 2.90 -29.77
C VAL A 29 -25.50 2.89 -29.65
N MET A 30 -26.24 3.05 -30.76
CA MET A 30 -27.69 3.03 -30.73
C MET A 30 -28.28 1.64 -30.45
N VAL A 31 -27.62 0.57 -30.91
CA VAL A 31 -27.97 -0.81 -30.55
C VAL A 31 -27.68 -1.08 -29.06
N ILE A 32 -26.53 -0.63 -28.55
CA ILE A 32 -26.18 -0.72 -27.12
C ILE A 32 -27.17 0.07 -26.24
N LEU A 33 -27.65 1.22 -26.74
CA LEU A 33 -28.64 2.06 -26.06
C LEU A 33 -30.10 1.68 -26.37
N SER A 34 -30.34 0.52 -27.00
CA SER A 34 -31.69 0.00 -27.17
C SER A 34 -32.35 -0.28 -25.81
N LEU A 35 -33.66 -0.08 -25.73
CA LEU A 35 -34.45 -0.25 -24.51
C LEU A 35 -34.19 -1.60 -23.79
N PRO A 36 -34.13 -2.75 -24.51
CA PRO A 36 -33.84 -4.05 -23.90
C PRO A 36 -32.41 -4.15 -23.34
N SER A 37 -31.42 -3.61 -24.05
CA SER A 37 -30.01 -3.64 -23.62
C SER A 37 -29.80 -2.80 -22.36
N VAL A 38 -30.42 -1.61 -22.30
CA VAL A 38 -30.36 -0.74 -21.12
C VAL A 38 -31.02 -1.41 -19.93
N MET A 39 -32.18 -2.07 -20.13
CA MET A 39 -32.86 -2.79 -19.05
C MET A 39 -31.98 -3.93 -18.50
N LEU A 40 -31.40 -4.76 -19.36
CA LEU A 40 -30.53 -5.86 -18.96
C LEU A 40 -29.30 -5.34 -18.20
N ILE A 41 -28.61 -4.31 -18.74
CA ILE A 41 -27.44 -3.72 -18.10
C ILE A 41 -27.82 -3.10 -16.75
N PHE A 42 -28.95 -2.40 -16.65
CA PHE A 42 -29.39 -1.76 -15.42
C PHE A 42 -29.56 -2.80 -14.28
N PHE A 43 -30.27 -3.89 -14.54
CA PHE A 43 -30.49 -4.95 -13.54
C PHE A 43 -29.27 -5.84 -13.30
N GLY A 44 -28.48 -6.13 -14.34
CA GLY A 44 -27.24 -6.90 -14.24
C GLY A 44 -26.13 -6.15 -13.48
N MET A 45 -26.10 -4.82 -13.59
CA MET A 45 -25.09 -3.96 -12.95
C MET A 45 -25.50 -3.47 -11.55
N LEU A 46 -26.63 -3.91 -11.00
CA LEU A 46 -27.03 -3.58 -9.62
C LEU A 46 -25.95 -3.87 -8.58
N PRO A 47 -25.27 -5.04 -8.58
CA PRO A 47 -24.21 -5.32 -7.61
C PRO A 47 -23.03 -4.35 -7.68
N THR A 48 -22.68 -3.86 -8.89
CA THR A 48 -21.65 -2.85 -9.07
C THR A 48 -22.06 -1.52 -8.45
N THR A 49 -23.33 -1.16 -8.57
CA THR A 49 -23.89 0.04 -7.93
C THR A 49 -23.81 -0.08 -6.41
N VAL A 50 -24.17 -1.24 -5.86
CA VAL A 50 -24.06 -1.53 -4.42
C VAL A 50 -22.60 -1.43 -3.98
N SER A 51 -21.67 -2.04 -4.71
CA SER A 51 -20.23 -1.95 -4.42
C SER A 51 -19.71 -0.51 -4.45
N ALA A 52 -20.17 0.31 -5.40
CA ALA A 52 -19.79 1.73 -5.52
C ALA A 52 -20.31 2.62 -4.39
N ILE A 53 -21.38 2.18 -3.69
CA ILE A 53 -21.94 2.84 -2.51
C ILE A 53 -21.21 2.39 -1.24
N ILE A 54 -20.91 1.09 -1.13
CA ILE A 54 -20.23 0.51 0.05
C ILE A 54 -18.74 0.90 0.09
N ASP A 55 -18.10 1.05 -1.06
CA ASP A 55 -16.68 1.39 -1.13
C ASP A 55 -16.39 2.80 -0.61
N ARG A 56 -15.84 2.86 0.61
CA ARG A 56 -15.45 4.10 1.29
C ARG A 56 -14.04 4.57 0.94
N SER A 57 -13.33 3.85 0.07
CA SER A 57 -12.00 4.23 -0.41
C SER A 57 -12.08 5.44 -1.35
N ALA A 58 -11.13 6.38 -1.19
CA ALA A 58 -11.09 7.61 -1.99
C ALA A 58 -11.03 7.37 -3.51
N LYS A 59 -10.50 6.21 -3.94
CA LYS A 59 -10.34 5.84 -5.36
C LYS A 59 -11.32 4.76 -5.84
N LYS A 60 -12.24 4.32 -4.98
CA LYS A 60 -13.28 3.32 -5.28
C LYS A 60 -12.76 2.02 -5.95
N HIS A 61 -11.64 1.50 -5.47
CA HIS A 61 -10.97 0.35 -6.08
C HIS A 61 -11.83 -0.93 -6.08
N ALA A 62 -12.67 -1.14 -5.06
CA ALA A 62 -13.59 -2.26 -5.01
C ALA A 62 -14.64 -2.14 -6.12
N ALA A 63 -15.18 -0.94 -6.31
CA ALA A 63 -16.19 -0.69 -7.33
C ALA A 63 -15.66 -0.93 -8.76
N PHE A 64 -14.41 -0.55 -9.05
CA PHE A 64 -13.79 -0.81 -10.35
C PHE A 64 -13.51 -2.30 -10.57
N CYS A 65 -13.03 -3.01 -9.54
CA CYS A 65 -12.77 -4.45 -9.62
C CYS A 65 -14.06 -5.25 -9.84
N VAL A 66 -15.07 -5.00 -9.00
CA VAL A 66 -16.40 -5.62 -9.11
C VAL A 66 -17.07 -5.23 -10.42
N GLY A 67 -16.99 -3.97 -10.82
CA GLY A 67 -17.59 -3.48 -12.07
C GLY A 67 -17.02 -4.17 -13.30
N GLY A 68 -15.70 -4.29 -13.40
CA GLY A 68 -15.06 -4.96 -14.53
C GLY A 68 -15.47 -6.44 -14.62
N ILE A 69 -15.42 -7.15 -13.51
CA ILE A 69 -15.77 -8.58 -13.49
C ILE A 69 -17.28 -8.81 -13.69
N ASN A 70 -18.14 -7.95 -13.12
CA ASN A 70 -19.58 -8.03 -13.33
C ASN A 70 -19.95 -7.81 -14.80
N ILE A 71 -19.33 -6.83 -15.48
CA ILE A 71 -19.53 -6.63 -16.92
C ILE A 71 -19.16 -7.88 -17.70
N CYS A 72 -18.06 -8.58 -17.35
CA CYS A 72 -17.72 -9.85 -17.98
C CYS A 72 -18.79 -10.93 -17.77
N GLY A 73 -19.45 -10.96 -16.60
CA GLY A 73 -20.56 -11.87 -16.32
C GLY A 73 -21.86 -11.52 -17.05
N VAL A 74 -22.12 -10.23 -17.28
CA VAL A 74 -23.29 -9.72 -18.02
C VAL A 74 -23.09 -9.85 -19.54
N PHE A 75 -21.84 -9.76 -20.01
CA PHE A 75 -21.48 -9.78 -21.43
C PHE A 75 -22.03 -10.95 -22.26
N PRO A 76 -21.94 -12.23 -21.84
CA PRO A 76 -22.48 -13.33 -22.66
C PRO A 76 -23.99 -13.20 -22.89
N TYR A 77 -24.74 -12.73 -21.91
CA TYR A 77 -26.19 -12.51 -22.01
C TYR A 77 -26.53 -11.29 -22.86
N LEU A 78 -25.66 -10.28 -22.84
CA LEU A 78 -25.77 -9.14 -23.75
C LEU A 78 -25.55 -9.57 -25.21
N MET A 79 -24.57 -10.45 -25.44
CA MET A 79 -24.34 -11.06 -26.75
C MET A 79 -25.51 -11.94 -27.19
N GLU A 80 -26.09 -12.74 -26.28
CA GLU A 80 -27.29 -13.54 -26.56
C GLU A 80 -28.47 -12.66 -26.97
N LEU A 81 -28.71 -11.55 -26.25
CA LEU A 81 -29.76 -10.58 -26.60
C LEU A 81 -29.51 -9.91 -27.96
N TRP A 82 -28.26 -9.60 -28.30
CA TRP A 82 -27.91 -8.96 -29.57
C TRP A 82 -27.95 -9.89 -30.77
N THR A 83 -27.56 -11.15 -30.59
CA THR A 83 -27.52 -12.15 -31.66
C THR A 83 -28.86 -12.87 -31.85
N GLY A 84 -29.68 -12.92 -30.81
CA GLY A 84 -31.06 -13.39 -30.87
C GLY A 84 -32.06 -12.27 -31.13
N ASP A 85 -33.21 -12.35 -30.47
CA ASP A 85 -34.25 -11.34 -30.56
C ASP A 85 -33.91 -10.15 -29.64
N ASN A 86 -33.56 -9.02 -30.26
CA ASN A 86 -33.37 -7.73 -29.59
C ASN A 86 -34.71 -7.12 -29.13
N SER A 87 -35.47 -7.88 -28.34
CA SER A 87 -36.82 -7.57 -27.90
C SER A 87 -36.87 -7.45 -26.37
N MET A 88 -37.91 -6.78 -25.87
CA MET A 88 -38.13 -6.65 -24.43
C MET A 88 -38.39 -8.02 -23.77
N GLU A 89 -39.06 -8.92 -24.49
CA GLU A 89 -39.36 -10.27 -24.01
C GLU A 89 -38.08 -11.10 -23.84
N GLY A 90 -37.12 -10.98 -24.77
CA GLY A 90 -35.82 -11.63 -24.66
C GLY A 90 -35.03 -11.15 -23.43
N ALA A 91 -34.98 -9.84 -23.21
CA ALA A 91 -34.32 -9.28 -22.02
C ALA A 91 -35.00 -9.73 -20.71
N MET A 92 -36.33 -9.73 -20.67
CA MET A 92 -37.09 -10.20 -19.50
C MET A 92 -36.84 -11.68 -19.23
N ARG A 93 -36.82 -12.52 -20.27
CA ARG A 93 -36.53 -13.95 -20.15
C ARG A 93 -35.18 -14.20 -19.47
N ILE A 94 -34.13 -13.50 -19.93
CA ILE A 94 -32.79 -13.57 -19.35
C ILE A 94 -32.82 -13.10 -17.88
N LEU A 95 -33.46 -11.97 -17.59
CA LEU A 95 -33.53 -11.42 -16.23
C LEU A 95 -34.34 -12.29 -15.25
N THR A 96 -35.28 -13.09 -15.74
CA THR A 96 -36.05 -14.03 -14.92
C THR A 96 -35.42 -15.41 -14.78
N ASP A 97 -34.39 -15.72 -15.58
CA ASP A 97 -33.70 -16.99 -15.50
C ASP A 97 -32.71 -17.02 -14.33
N VAL A 98 -32.85 -18.03 -13.48
CA VAL A 98 -32.04 -18.19 -12.27
C VAL A 98 -30.58 -18.43 -12.61
N PHE A 99 -30.28 -19.18 -13.67
CA PHE A 99 -28.90 -19.44 -14.06
C PHE A 99 -28.21 -18.17 -14.55
N SER A 100 -28.91 -17.37 -15.34
CA SER A 100 -28.45 -16.05 -15.79
C SER A 100 -28.11 -15.14 -14.62
N LEU A 101 -28.98 -15.05 -13.61
CA LEU A 101 -28.74 -14.24 -12.41
C LEU A 101 -27.56 -14.76 -11.58
N ILE A 102 -27.41 -16.08 -11.42
CA ILE A 102 -26.28 -16.67 -10.68
C ILE A 102 -24.96 -16.32 -11.35
N VAL A 103 -24.86 -16.33 -12.67
CA VAL A 103 -23.62 -15.98 -13.36
C VAL A 103 -23.32 -14.49 -13.26
N MET A 104 -24.31 -13.61 -13.49
CA MET A 104 -24.12 -12.15 -13.38
C MET A 104 -23.71 -11.75 -11.96
N TYR A 105 -24.49 -12.18 -10.96
CA TYR A 105 -24.25 -11.80 -9.57
C TYR A 105 -23.09 -12.60 -8.94
N GLY A 106 -22.86 -13.82 -9.41
CA GLY A 106 -21.69 -14.63 -9.09
C GLY A 106 -20.40 -13.94 -9.54
N ALA A 107 -20.35 -13.41 -10.76
CA ALA A 107 -19.22 -12.65 -11.25
C ALA A 107 -18.96 -11.40 -10.38
N ALA A 108 -20.01 -10.65 -10.03
CA ALA A 108 -19.87 -9.50 -9.15
C ALA A 108 -19.35 -9.86 -7.74
N SER A 109 -19.90 -10.91 -7.13
CA SER A 109 -19.44 -11.38 -5.82
C SER A 109 -18.00 -11.90 -5.86
N PHE A 110 -17.60 -12.55 -6.96
CA PHE A 110 -16.22 -12.97 -7.18
C PHE A 110 -15.25 -11.79 -7.26
N GLY A 111 -15.64 -10.70 -7.92
CA GLY A 111 -14.84 -9.48 -7.94
C GLY A 111 -14.65 -8.87 -6.55
N TRP A 112 -15.67 -8.94 -5.70
CA TRP A 112 -15.55 -8.49 -4.31
C TRP A 112 -14.62 -9.40 -3.50
N MET A 113 -14.69 -10.71 -3.73
CA MET A 113 -13.81 -11.69 -3.09
C MET A 113 -12.34 -11.47 -3.46
N ILE A 114 -12.05 -11.15 -4.72
CA ILE A 114 -10.71 -10.77 -5.18
C ILE A 114 -10.24 -9.48 -4.50
N TYR A 115 -11.10 -8.47 -4.41
CA TYR A 115 -10.75 -7.21 -3.74
C TYR A 115 -10.37 -7.43 -2.27
N GLN A 116 -11.07 -8.32 -1.56
CA GLN A 116 -10.80 -8.64 -0.16
C GLN A 116 -9.52 -9.46 0.03
N SER A 117 -9.14 -10.29 -0.94
CA SER A 117 -7.93 -11.12 -0.86
C SER A 117 -6.66 -10.37 -1.28
N LEU A 118 -6.78 -9.25 -1.99
CA LEU A 118 -5.63 -8.48 -2.48
C LEU A 118 -4.71 -7.93 -1.36
N PRO A 119 -5.23 -7.29 -0.28
CA PRO A 119 -4.40 -6.71 0.77
C PRO A 119 -3.42 -7.68 1.45
N PRO A 120 -3.84 -8.87 1.94
CA PRO A 120 -2.91 -9.79 2.59
C PRO A 120 -1.87 -10.35 1.60
N ILE A 121 -2.24 -10.55 0.34
CA ILE A 121 -1.32 -11.00 -0.71
C ILE A 121 -0.23 -9.94 -0.92
N VAL A 122 -0.62 -8.69 -1.16
CA VAL A 122 0.31 -7.58 -1.37
C VAL A 122 1.21 -7.36 -0.16
N ALA A 123 0.68 -7.43 1.06
CA ALA A 123 1.47 -7.31 2.29
C ALA A 123 2.54 -8.40 2.41
N THR A 124 2.22 -9.63 2.03
CA THR A 124 3.17 -10.75 2.02
C THR A 124 4.30 -10.50 1.01
N PHE A 125 3.97 -10.09 -0.21
CA PHE A 125 4.98 -9.74 -1.22
C PHE A 125 5.85 -8.56 -0.79
N LEU A 126 5.27 -7.51 -0.19
CA LEU A 126 6.02 -6.37 0.34
C LEU A 126 7.02 -6.79 1.42
N THR A 127 6.61 -7.72 2.30
CA THR A 127 7.51 -8.25 3.34
C THR A 127 8.69 -9.00 2.74
N VAL A 128 8.45 -9.85 1.74
CA VAL A 128 9.52 -10.60 1.05
C VAL A 128 10.48 -9.65 0.32
N ILE A 129 9.96 -8.63 -0.35
CA ILE A 129 10.78 -7.62 -1.03
C ILE A 129 11.57 -6.79 -0.02
N ALA A 130 10.99 -6.44 1.12
CA ALA A 130 11.69 -5.73 2.18
C ALA A 130 12.84 -6.58 2.75
N GLN A 131 12.61 -7.87 2.97
CA GLN A 131 13.64 -8.80 3.45
C GLN A 131 14.79 -8.97 2.46
N SER A 132 14.51 -9.11 1.16
CA SER A 132 15.56 -9.21 0.14
C SER A 132 16.36 -7.91 0.01
N ARG A 133 15.71 -6.75 0.18
CA ARG A 133 16.42 -5.47 0.23
C ARG A 133 17.31 -5.38 1.47
N VAL A 134 16.83 -5.78 2.64
CA VAL A 134 17.62 -5.79 3.88
C VAL A 134 18.80 -6.75 3.77
N SER A 135 18.62 -7.95 3.21
CA SER A 135 19.72 -8.91 3.04
C SER A 135 20.80 -8.38 2.10
N SER A 136 20.42 -7.70 1.01
CA SER A 136 21.38 -7.08 0.09
C SER A 136 22.17 -5.94 0.75
N LEU A 137 21.54 -5.15 1.61
CA LEU A 137 22.21 -4.08 2.35
C LEU A 137 23.17 -4.65 3.40
N ARG A 138 22.77 -5.71 4.11
CA ARG A 138 23.62 -6.43 5.06
C ARG A 138 24.82 -7.07 4.38
N SER A 139 24.67 -7.65 3.18
CA SER A 139 25.82 -8.19 2.44
C SER A 139 26.81 -7.12 2.01
N VAL A 140 26.32 -5.94 1.60
CA VAL A 140 27.19 -4.80 1.25
C VAL A 140 27.89 -4.26 2.48
N GLN A 141 27.17 -4.10 3.60
CA GLN A 141 27.75 -3.68 4.87
C GLN A 141 28.86 -4.64 5.32
N ARG A 142 28.66 -5.95 5.21
CA ARG A 142 29.65 -6.96 5.58
C ARG A 142 30.93 -6.88 4.74
N GLN A 143 30.80 -6.63 3.43
CA GLN A 143 31.97 -6.38 2.57
C GLN A 143 32.71 -5.10 2.97
N LEU A 144 31.97 -4.03 3.30
CA LEU A 144 32.59 -2.79 3.75
C LEU A 144 33.34 -2.96 5.09
N ILE A 145 32.81 -3.74 6.03
CA ILE A 145 33.49 -4.04 7.30
C ILE A 145 34.76 -4.87 7.05
N GLU A 146 34.73 -5.84 6.13
CA GLU A 146 35.91 -6.63 5.77
C GLU A 146 37.01 -5.76 5.15
N ASP A 147 36.63 -4.83 4.28
CA ASP A 147 37.57 -3.95 3.56
C ASP A 147 38.07 -2.76 4.41
N TRP A 148 37.24 -2.22 5.32
CA TRP A 148 37.51 -0.96 6.04
C TRP A 148 37.59 -1.10 7.57
N GLY A 149 37.36 -2.29 8.13
CA GLY A 149 37.38 -2.55 9.57
C GLY A 149 36.07 -2.20 10.30
N ASP A 150 36.00 -2.54 11.59
CA ASP A 150 34.77 -2.45 12.39
C ASP A 150 34.25 -1.01 12.64
N ASP A 151 35.07 0.02 12.38
CA ASP A 151 34.69 1.43 12.58
C ASP A 151 33.53 1.89 11.67
N VAL A 152 33.22 1.15 10.59
CA VAL A 152 32.07 1.40 9.69
C VAL A 152 30.84 0.54 9.98
N ALA A 153 30.87 -0.33 11.00
CA ALA A 153 29.71 -1.12 11.38
C ALA A 153 28.52 -0.21 11.76
N THR A 154 27.35 -0.43 11.15
CA THR A 154 26.16 0.36 11.50
C THR A 154 25.76 0.10 12.96
N PRO A 155 25.17 1.09 13.65
CA PRO A 155 24.83 0.98 15.07
C PRO A 155 23.98 -0.25 15.40
N GLN A 156 23.16 -0.73 14.47
CA GLN A 156 22.31 -1.91 14.69
C GLN A 156 23.10 -3.22 14.75
N GLU A 157 24.16 -3.40 13.95
CA GLU A 157 25.01 -4.60 14.04
C GLU A 157 25.90 -4.58 15.27
N VAL A 158 26.33 -3.38 15.72
CA VAL A 158 27.02 -3.21 17.00
C VAL A 158 26.08 -3.57 18.16
N LEU A 159 24.79 -3.24 18.05
CA LEU A 159 23.78 -3.65 19.04
C LEU A 159 23.52 -5.16 19.00
N ASP A 160 23.33 -5.76 17.83
CA ASP A 160 23.12 -7.22 17.69
C ASP A 160 24.37 -8.00 18.15
N MET A 161 25.59 -7.53 17.83
CA MET A 161 26.84 -8.12 18.35
C MET A 161 26.95 -7.92 19.86
N ARG A 162 26.66 -6.73 20.39
CA ARG A 162 26.70 -6.45 21.83
C ARG A 162 25.69 -7.29 22.60
N GLU A 163 24.51 -7.53 22.05
CA GLU A 163 23.50 -8.41 22.65
C GLU A 163 24.02 -9.86 22.66
N LYS A 164 24.62 -10.31 21.56
CA LYS A 164 25.23 -11.65 21.47
C LYS A 164 26.43 -11.85 22.40
N PHE A 165 27.32 -10.86 22.50
CA PHE A 165 28.41 -10.84 23.47
C PHE A 165 27.88 -10.74 24.91
N GLY A 166 26.79 -10.01 25.13
CA GLY A 166 26.14 -9.91 26.44
C GLY A 166 25.52 -11.23 26.89
N ASP A 167 24.94 -12.00 25.97
CA ASP A 167 24.43 -13.34 26.23
C ASP A 167 25.60 -14.34 26.40
N GLU A 168 26.64 -14.30 25.57
CA GLU A 168 27.84 -15.14 25.76
C GLU A 168 28.57 -14.85 27.08
N VAL A 169 28.61 -13.58 27.51
CA VAL A 169 29.16 -13.19 28.82
C VAL A 169 28.24 -13.63 29.96
N LYS A 170 26.91 -13.57 29.80
CA LYS A 170 25.98 -14.13 30.78
C LYS A 170 26.14 -15.63 30.94
N ASP A 171 26.27 -16.34 29.83
CA ASP A 171 26.47 -17.79 29.82
C ASP A 171 27.82 -18.17 30.43
N ALA A 172 28.85 -17.33 30.26
CA ALA A 172 30.16 -17.49 30.90
C ALA A 172 30.17 -17.11 32.39
N GLU A 173 29.41 -16.08 32.79
CA GLU A 173 29.21 -15.66 34.19
C GLU A 173 28.44 -16.73 34.98
N GLU A 174 27.48 -17.41 34.34
CA GLU A 174 26.74 -18.54 34.94
C GLU A 174 27.64 -19.78 35.20
N LEU A 175 28.77 -19.89 34.49
CA LEU A 175 29.76 -20.97 34.63
C LEU A 175 30.95 -20.65 35.55
N ALA A 176 31.10 -19.40 36.03
CA ALA A 176 32.18 -19.00 36.93
C ALA A 176 31.64 -18.07 38.05
N PRO A 177 31.16 -18.63 39.18
CA PRO A 177 30.43 -17.87 40.20
C PRO A 177 31.31 -17.05 41.16
N GLU A 178 32.58 -16.80 40.82
CA GLU A 178 33.47 -16.04 41.69
C GLU A 178 34.09 -14.88 40.92
N VAL A 179 33.98 -13.69 41.50
CA VAL A 179 34.61 -12.44 41.04
C VAL A 179 33.84 -11.66 39.96
N THR A 180 32.66 -11.13 40.29
CA THR A 180 32.28 -9.70 40.09
C THR A 180 30.86 -9.43 40.65
N SER A 181 30.76 -9.16 41.96
CA SER A 181 29.65 -8.37 42.49
C SER A 181 30.05 -7.77 43.84
N THR A 182 30.68 -6.60 43.80
CA THR A 182 30.58 -5.68 44.94
C THR A 182 29.13 -5.21 44.97
N SER A 183 28.38 -5.79 45.90
CA SER A 183 26.92 -5.70 46.00
C SER A 183 26.43 -4.29 46.34
N SER A 184 25.33 -3.90 45.72
CA SER A 184 24.49 -2.73 45.99
C SER A 184 24.03 -2.55 47.45
N GLN A 185 24.27 -3.54 48.31
CA GLN A 185 23.97 -3.47 49.75
C GLN A 185 24.84 -2.43 50.48
N ASP A 186 26.08 -2.23 50.03
CA ASP A 186 26.99 -1.25 50.64
C ASP A 186 26.60 0.19 50.31
N THR A 187 25.96 0.41 49.15
CA THR A 187 25.47 1.74 48.77
C THR A 187 24.21 2.14 49.52
N GLU A 188 23.28 1.22 49.79
CA GLU A 188 22.06 1.57 50.54
C GLU A 188 22.34 1.77 52.03
N ALA A 189 23.20 0.94 52.63
CA ALA A 189 23.63 1.11 54.02
C ALA A 189 24.39 2.43 54.26
N LEU A 190 25.16 2.88 53.26
CA LEU A 190 25.89 4.15 53.32
C LEU A 190 24.97 5.37 53.12
N LEU A 191 23.93 5.27 52.29
CA LEU A 191 22.93 6.31 52.10
C LEU A 191 22.05 6.48 53.36
N ASP A 192 21.61 5.38 53.97
CA ASP A 192 20.85 5.40 55.23
C ASP A 192 21.67 6.01 56.38
N GLY A 193 22.99 5.77 56.41
CA GLY A 193 23.90 6.37 57.37
C GLY A 193 24.02 7.89 57.23
N ILE A 194 23.98 8.40 55.99
CA ILE A 194 24.05 9.83 55.68
C ILE A 194 22.73 10.53 56.06
N ASP A 195 21.59 9.91 55.77
CA ASP A 195 20.26 10.47 56.09
C ASP A 195 20.03 10.56 57.60
N ASN A 196 20.52 9.59 58.37
CA ASN A 196 20.41 9.60 59.82
C ASN A 196 21.30 10.68 60.48
N LEU A 197 22.44 11.01 59.85
CA LEU A 197 23.31 12.12 60.24
C LEU A 197 22.69 13.50 59.95
N LEU A 198 21.93 13.62 58.86
CA LEU A 198 21.22 14.85 58.48
C LEU A 198 19.96 15.09 59.33
N ALA A 199 19.25 14.03 59.69
CA ALA A 199 18.03 14.12 60.52
C ALA A 199 18.32 14.52 61.97
N ALA A 200 19.49 14.18 62.51
CA ALA A 200 19.91 14.55 63.86
C ALA A 200 20.28 16.05 64.00
N GLY A 201 20.38 16.80 62.90
CA GLY A 201 21.01 18.12 62.86
C GLY A 201 20.11 19.36 62.70
N GLY A 202 18.78 19.27 62.61
CA GLY A 202 18.00 20.47 62.23
C GLY A 202 16.54 20.49 62.67
N GLY A 203 16.28 21.04 63.87
CA GLY A 203 14.93 21.37 64.32
C GLY A 203 14.35 22.63 63.65
N ALA A 204 13.21 22.44 62.99
CA ALA A 204 12.00 23.28 62.97
C ALA A 204 12.00 24.71 62.33
N PRO A 205 10.82 25.24 61.91
CA PRO A 205 10.62 25.84 60.58
C PRO A 205 10.03 27.27 60.59
N ALA A 206 9.95 27.94 59.43
CA ALA A 206 8.82 28.78 58.97
C ALA A 206 9.23 29.76 57.85
N GLY A 207 8.43 29.83 56.76
CA GLY A 207 8.49 30.92 55.78
C GLY A 207 7.81 30.56 54.44
N PRO A 208 6.75 31.29 54.00
CA PRO A 208 5.91 30.92 52.85
C PRO A 208 6.30 31.68 51.57
N PRO A 209 5.43 31.76 50.54
CA PRO A 209 5.39 30.94 49.32
C PRO A 209 5.89 31.71 48.08
N GLN A 210 6.04 31.02 46.92
CA GLN A 210 5.59 31.45 45.57
C GLN A 210 6.45 30.86 44.42
N THR A 211 5.78 30.45 43.32
CA THR A 211 6.13 30.86 41.94
C THR A 211 5.03 30.43 40.94
N PRO A 212 4.55 31.34 40.08
CA PRO A 212 3.95 31.03 38.77
C PRO A 212 4.93 31.40 37.62
N PRO A 213 4.52 31.38 36.33
CA PRO A 213 4.57 30.28 35.36
C PRO A 213 5.80 30.30 34.40
N VAL A 214 6.08 29.15 33.75
CA VAL A 214 7.20 28.96 32.80
C VAL A 214 6.93 29.59 31.43
N GLY A 215 7.90 30.39 30.95
CA GLY A 215 7.90 31.05 29.64
C GLY A 215 8.35 30.17 28.46
N LYS A 216 7.91 30.57 27.26
CA LYS A 216 8.15 29.98 25.92
C LYS A 216 9.64 29.79 25.57
N VAL A 217 9.96 28.66 24.95
CA VAL A 217 11.28 28.34 24.36
C VAL A 217 11.35 28.81 22.88
N PRO A 218 12.45 29.43 22.39
CA PRO A 218 12.53 29.95 21.02
C PRO A 218 13.02 28.93 19.98
N ASN A 219 12.45 29.06 18.79
CA ASN A 219 12.68 28.31 17.55
C ASN A 219 14.07 28.57 16.94
N LYS A 220 14.88 27.52 16.69
CA LYS A 220 16.18 27.61 16.00
C LYS A 220 16.08 27.05 14.57
N GLY A 221 16.15 27.98 13.60
CA GLY A 221 17.09 27.99 12.48
C GLY A 221 17.17 26.78 11.53
N LYS A 222 16.67 26.99 10.31
CA LYS A 222 16.81 26.15 9.10
C LYS A 222 18.27 26.11 8.56
N PRO A 223 18.79 24.96 8.06
CA PRO A 223 20.11 24.91 7.43
C PRO A 223 20.11 25.33 5.93
N PRO A 224 21.25 25.82 5.39
CA PRO A 224 21.37 26.44 4.05
C PRO A 224 21.61 25.44 2.89
N PRO A 225 21.43 25.85 1.62
CA PRO A 225 21.38 24.95 0.45
C PRO A 225 22.74 24.57 -0.15
N ALA A 226 22.81 23.34 -0.67
CA ALA A 226 23.98 22.70 -1.29
C ALA A 226 24.41 23.32 -2.62
N GLY A 227 25.73 23.51 -2.80
CA GLY A 227 26.37 24.01 -4.01
C GLY A 227 26.45 22.97 -5.14
N LYS A 228 26.41 23.45 -6.39
CA LYS A 228 26.51 22.66 -7.62
C LYS A 228 27.97 22.22 -7.94
N PRO A 229 28.18 21.09 -8.63
CA PRO A 229 29.51 20.61 -9.00
C PRO A 229 30.08 21.35 -10.24
N LYS A 230 31.40 21.60 -10.21
CA LYS A 230 32.18 22.13 -11.34
C LYS A 230 32.59 21.00 -12.30
N THR A 231 32.41 21.26 -13.58
CA THR A 231 32.93 20.51 -14.73
C THR A 231 34.44 20.67 -14.86
N ALA A 232 35.15 19.57 -15.09
CA ALA A 232 36.44 19.51 -15.78
C ALA A 232 36.51 18.16 -16.50
#